data_AF-A0A6Y4C8J5-F1
#
_entry.id   AF-A0A6Y4C8J5-F1
#
_cell.length_a   1.000
_cell.length_b   1.000
_cell.length_c   1.000
_cell.angle_alpha   90.00
_cell.angle_beta   90.00
_cell.angle_gamma   90.00
#
_symmetry.space_group_name_H-M   'P 1'
#
loop_
_entity.id
_entity.type
_entity.pdbx_description
1 polymer ?
#
loop_
_entity_poly.entity_id
_entity_poly.type
_entity_poly.pdbx_seq_one_letter_code
_entity_poly.pdbx_strand_id
1 'polypeptide(L)'
;MATAWVDVADNAVKIGFGSALTILGGYLTLKLSQRHELRKEALIQRRKDFEVKTERYVNFLSNSRMMLQKYMLSDFKPDGDDYMELTRRHETLSLTCTNSIIRELAFDAYYAVSHACTMGTANRDEKAPVRKKAKEALDKFQGFANEELRREKAAIDVMSDKSSFCTFWKR
;
A
#
# COMPACT_ATOMS: atom_id res chain seq x y z
N MET A 1 5.83 74.31 -12.11
CA MET A 1 5.36 73.16 -12.92
C MET A 1 6.14 71.86 -12.71
N ALA A 2 7.21 71.82 -11.90
CA ALA A 2 8.01 70.61 -11.66
C ALA A 2 7.44 69.65 -10.58
N THR A 3 6.55 70.12 -9.72
CA THR A 3 6.02 69.34 -8.57
C THR A 3 4.94 68.32 -8.97
N ALA A 4 4.16 68.58 -10.03
CA ALA A 4 3.09 67.69 -10.46
C ALA A 4 3.58 66.37 -11.08
N TRP A 5 4.72 66.39 -11.79
CA TRP A 5 5.30 65.18 -12.39
C TRP A 5 5.89 64.23 -11.34
N VAL A 6 6.41 64.77 -10.25
CA VAL A 6 6.94 63.98 -9.12
C VAL A 6 5.81 63.30 -8.36
N ASP A 7 4.68 63.98 -8.13
CA ASP A 7 3.49 63.40 -7.48
C ASP A 7 2.84 62.29 -8.32
N VAL A 8 2.78 62.47 -9.64
CA VAL A 8 2.26 61.44 -10.56
C VAL A 8 3.20 60.22 -10.60
N ALA A 9 4.51 60.43 -10.54
CA ALA A 9 5.49 59.35 -10.49
C ALA A 9 5.41 58.57 -9.17
N ASP A 10 5.27 59.24 -8.03
CA ASP A 10 5.17 58.58 -6.72
C ASP A 10 3.89 57.74 -6.61
N ASN A 11 2.75 58.27 -7.08
CA ASN A 11 1.50 57.50 -7.15
C ASN A 11 1.60 56.30 -8.10
N ALA A 12 2.23 56.46 -9.27
CA ALA A 12 2.42 55.36 -10.22
C ALA A 12 3.32 54.25 -9.65
N VAL A 13 4.39 54.60 -8.94
CA VAL A 13 5.27 53.64 -8.26
C VAL A 13 4.54 52.93 -7.12
N LYS A 14 3.73 53.65 -6.35
CA LYS A 14 2.95 53.08 -5.24
C LYS A 14 1.87 52.11 -5.73
N ILE A 15 1.17 52.46 -6.81
CA ILE A 15 0.19 51.59 -7.47
C ILE A 15 0.88 50.38 -8.11
N GLY A 16 1.99 50.60 -8.80
CA GLY A 16 2.81 49.54 -9.41
C GLY A 16 3.32 48.53 -8.39
N PHE A 17 3.85 49.01 -7.26
CA PHE A 17 4.36 48.18 -6.17
C PHE A 17 3.24 47.38 -5.47
N GLY A 18 2.09 48.01 -5.23
CA GLY A 18 0.91 47.33 -4.70
C GLY A 18 0.43 46.19 -5.61
N SER A 19 0.35 46.44 -6.91
CA SER A 19 -0.04 45.42 -7.90
C SER A 19 0.98 44.28 -8.01
N ALA A 20 2.28 44.58 -7.95
CA ALA A 20 3.35 43.60 -7.97
C ALA A 20 3.31 42.68 -6.73
N LEU A 21 3.06 43.25 -5.54
CA LEU A 21 2.88 42.47 -4.31
C LEU A 21 1.64 41.58 -4.38
N THR A 22 0.52 42.07 -4.93
CA THR A 22 -0.69 41.26 -5.11
C THR A 22 -0.45 40.08 -6.06
N ILE A 23 0.24 40.31 -7.18
CA ILE A 23 0.57 39.24 -8.14
C ILE A 23 1.51 38.21 -7.49
N LEU A 24 2.55 38.67 -6.79
CA LEU A 24 3.50 37.78 -6.10
C LEU A 24 2.82 36.97 -5.00
N GLY A 25 1.97 37.61 -4.19
CA GLY A 25 1.18 36.97 -3.15
C GLY A 25 0.17 35.96 -3.69
N GLY A 26 -0.47 36.29 -4.81
CA GLY A 26 -1.36 35.36 -5.55
C GLY A 26 -0.60 34.15 -6.08
N TYR A 27 0.56 34.36 -6.71
CA TYR A 27 1.41 33.28 -7.22
C TYR A 27 1.94 32.36 -6.09
N LEU A 28 2.40 32.93 -4.98
CA LEU A 28 2.84 32.19 -3.80
C LEU A 28 1.71 31.34 -3.21
N THR A 29 0.52 31.93 -3.04
CA THR A 29 -0.66 31.23 -2.52
C THR A 29 -1.07 30.08 -3.44
N LEU A 30 -1.12 30.31 -4.75
CA LEU A 30 -1.47 29.29 -5.74
C LEU A 30 -0.46 28.13 -5.71
N LYS A 31 0.85 28.43 -5.74
CA LYS A 31 1.90 27.41 -5.72
C LYS A 31 1.88 26.59 -4.43
N LEU A 32 1.61 27.24 -3.29
CA LEU A 32 1.47 26.56 -2.00
C LEU A 32 0.22 25.67 -1.98
N SER A 33 -0.92 26.17 -2.45
CA SER A 33 -2.18 25.41 -2.54
C SER A 33 -2.01 24.16 -3.42
N GLN A 34 -1.42 24.29 -4.60
CA GLN A 34 -1.15 23.16 -5.50
C GLN A 34 -0.28 22.09 -4.84
N ARG A 35 0.78 22.50 -4.12
CA ARG A 35 1.64 21.56 -3.38
C ARG A 35 0.88 20.84 -2.26
N HIS A 36 -0.06 21.51 -1.60
CA HIS A 36 -0.89 20.89 -0.58
C HIS A 36 -1.85 19.86 -1.19
N GLU A 37 -2.52 20.19 -2.30
CA GLU A 37 -3.41 19.25 -2.99
C GLU A 37 -2.66 18.02 -3.50
N LEU A 38 -1.53 18.20 -4.21
CA LEU A 38 -0.72 17.07 -4.68
C LEU A 38 -0.24 16.17 -3.53
N ARG A 39 0.12 16.76 -2.39
CA ARG A 39 0.54 16.00 -1.22
C ARG A 39 -0.62 15.23 -0.59
N LYS A 40 -1.81 15.82 -0.57
CA LYS A 40 -3.04 15.19 -0.07
C LYS A 40 -3.46 14.02 -0.97
N GLU A 41 -3.45 14.22 -2.27
CA GLU A 41 -3.72 13.17 -3.27
C GLU A 41 -2.72 12.01 -3.14
N ALA A 42 -1.42 12.31 -3.01
CA ALA A 42 -0.40 11.29 -2.82
C ALA A 42 -0.61 10.47 -1.53
N LEU A 43 -1.05 11.11 -0.44
CA LEU A 43 -1.39 10.42 0.81
C LEU A 43 -2.62 9.52 0.66
N ILE A 44 -3.66 10.00 -0.04
CA ILE A 44 -4.86 9.20 -0.31
C ILE A 44 -4.50 7.98 -1.15
N GLN A 45 -3.70 8.16 -2.20
CA GLN A 45 -3.28 7.06 -3.06
C GLN A 45 -2.44 6.03 -2.29
N ARG A 46 -1.48 6.48 -1.47
CA ARG A 46 -0.69 5.60 -0.60
C ARG A 46 -1.54 4.76 0.35
N ARG A 47 -2.60 5.35 0.94
CA ARG A 47 -3.54 4.62 1.80
C ARG A 47 -4.33 3.57 1.02
N LYS A 48 -4.83 3.91 -0.17
CA LYS A 48 -5.51 2.95 -1.05
C LYS A 48 -4.59 1.79 -1.44
N ASP A 49 -3.36 2.09 -1.84
CA ASP A 49 -2.38 1.07 -2.21
C ASP A 49 -2.05 0.16 -1.02
N PHE A 50 -1.97 0.73 0.19
CA PHE A 50 -1.78 -0.01 1.44
C PHE A 50 -2.97 -0.94 1.76
N GLU A 51 -4.21 -0.46 1.62
CA GLU A 51 -5.42 -1.27 1.83
C GLU A 51 -5.48 -2.43 0.84
N VAL A 52 -5.26 -2.15 -0.45
CA VAL A 52 -5.24 -3.17 -1.52
C VAL A 52 -4.16 -4.22 -1.26
N LYS A 53 -2.96 -3.81 -0.82
CA LYS A 53 -1.88 -4.73 -0.45
C LYS A 53 -2.27 -5.61 0.74
N THR A 54 -2.81 -4.99 1.80
CA THR A 54 -3.29 -5.70 3.00
C THR A 54 -4.32 -6.75 2.62
N GLU A 55 -5.29 -6.38 1.79
CA GLU A 55 -6.33 -7.27 1.31
C GLU A 55 -5.77 -8.46 0.52
N ARG A 56 -4.78 -8.24 -0.37
CA ARG A 56 -4.12 -9.32 -1.11
C ARG A 56 -3.45 -10.33 -0.19
N TYR A 57 -2.73 -9.86 0.83
CA TYR A 57 -2.06 -10.74 1.80
C TYR A 57 -3.07 -11.54 2.63
N VAL A 58 -4.14 -10.88 3.10
CA VAL A 58 -5.20 -11.54 3.87
C VAL A 58 -5.95 -12.57 3.02
N ASN A 59 -6.30 -12.22 1.79
CA ASN A 59 -7.00 -13.13 0.87
C ASN A 59 -6.16 -14.37 0.55
N PHE A 60 -4.86 -14.20 0.28
CA PHE A 60 -3.96 -15.33 0.06
C PHE A 60 -3.84 -16.23 1.29
N LEU A 61 -3.65 -15.65 2.48
CA LEU A 61 -3.56 -16.40 3.73
C LEU A 61 -4.86 -17.14 4.07
N SER A 62 -5.99 -16.47 3.95
CA SER A 62 -7.31 -17.03 4.24
C SER A 62 -7.61 -18.20 3.31
N ASN A 63 -7.45 -17.99 2.00
CA ASN A 63 -7.68 -19.04 1.00
C ASN A 63 -6.74 -20.24 1.21
N SER A 64 -5.45 -20.00 1.47
CA SER A 64 -4.48 -21.06 1.79
C SER A 64 -4.88 -21.89 3.01
N ARG A 65 -5.37 -21.25 4.08
CA ARG A 65 -5.82 -21.95 5.29
C ARG A 65 -7.12 -22.72 5.06
N MET A 66 -8.06 -22.16 4.31
CA MET A 66 -9.27 -22.86 3.89
C MET A 66 -8.94 -24.11 3.08
N MET A 67 -8.00 -24.02 2.14
CA MET A 67 -7.51 -25.17 1.35
C MET A 67 -6.95 -26.28 2.25
N LEU A 68 -6.06 -25.93 3.18
CA LEU A 68 -5.50 -26.88 4.15
C LEU A 68 -6.55 -27.54 5.05
N GLN A 69 -7.69 -26.87 5.30
CA GLN A 69 -8.78 -27.40 6.10
C GLN A 69 -9.73 -28.27 5.27
N LYS A 70 -10.10 -27.82 4.07
CA LYS A 70 -11.02 -28.52 3.16
C LYS A 70 -10.47 -29.88 2.74
N TYR A 71 -9.24 -29.88 2.23
CA TYR A 71 -8.57 -31.10 1.75
C TYR A 71 -7.93 -31.91 2.90
N MET A 72 -8.33 -31.62 4.14
CA MET A 72 -7.97 -32.46 5.28
C MET A 72 -8.77 -33.77 5.31
N LEU A 73 -10.03 -33.71 4.85
CA LEU A 73 -10.99 -34.82 4.88
C LEU A 73 -11.53 -35.19 3.49
N SER A 74 -11.25 -34.35 2.49
CA SER A 74 -11.76 -34.50 1.12
C SER A 74 -10.62 -34.73 0.15
N ASP A 75 -10.88 -35.47 -0.93
CA ASP A 75 -9.93 -35.68 -2.01
C ASP A 75 -9.66 -34.39 -2.77
N PHE A 76 -8.40 -34.23 -3.18
CA PHE A 76 -7.96 -33.06 -3.92
C PHE A 76 -8.47 -33.07 -5.36
N LYS A 77 -9.01 -31.93 -5.78
CA LYS A 77 -9.49 -31.69 -7.14
C LYS A 77 -8.66 -30.58 -7.79
N PRO A 78 -7.73 -30.91 -8.70
CA PRO A 78 -6.90 -29.92 -9.38
C PRO A 78 -7.72 -28.96 -10.27
N ASP A 79 -8.88 -29.42 -10.76
CA ASP A 79 -9.86 -28.68 -11.54
C ASP A 79 -10.89 -27.93 -10.66
N GLY A 80 -10.75 -28.01 -9.33
CA GLY A 80 -11.64 -27.34 -8.40
C GLY A 80 -11.42 -25.83 -8.38
N ASP A 81 -12.53 -25.08 -8.37
CA ASP A 81 -12.52 -23.62 -8.27
C ASP A 81 -11.65 -23.09 -7.11
N ASP A 82 -11.60 -23.79 -5.98
CA ASP A 82 -10.79 -23.35 -4.84
C ASP A 82 -9.28 -23.38 -5.15
N TYR A 83 -8.81 -24.38 -5.90
CA TYR A 83 -7.40 -24.49 -6.27
C TYR A 83 -7.05 -23.45 -7.33
N MET A 84 -7.91 -23.27 -8.33
CA MET A 84 -7.75 -22.20 -9.32
C MET A 84 -7.72 -20.82 -8.66
N GLU A 85 -8.57 -20.59 -7.66
CA GLU A 85 -8.58 -19.34 -6.92
C GLU A 85 -7.31 -19.17 -6.09
N LEU A 86 -6.82 -20.23 -5.42
CA LEU A 86 -5.52 -20.18 -4.72
C LEU A 86 -4.39 -19.78 -5.68
N THR A 87 -4.30 -20.44 -6.84
CA THR A 87 -3.30 -20.16 -7.87
C THR A 87 -3.41 -18.71 -8.35
N ARG A 88 -4.61 -18.24 -8.66
CA ARG A 88 -4.85 -16.85 -9.09
C ARG A 88 -4.42 -15.84 -8.02
N ARG A 89 -4.70 -16.11 -6.74
CA ARG A 89 -4.30 -15.23 -5.62
C ARG A 89 -2.78 -15.20 -5.47
N HIS A 90 -2.11 -16.34 -5.57
CA HIS A 90 -0.65 -16.42 -5.57
C HIS A 90 -0.05 -15.65 -6.76
N GLU A 91 -0.54 -15.87 -7.98
CA GLU A 91 -0.04 -15.17 -9.17
C GLU A 91 -0.24 -13.65 -9.07
N THR A 92 -1.41 -13.22 -8.58
CA THR A 92 -1.69 -11.80 -8.34
C THR A 92 -0.69 -11.22 -7.33
N LEU A 93 -0.44 -11.93 -6.23
CA LEU A 93 0.52 -11.51 -5.21
C LEU A 93 1.93 -11.45 -5.81
N SER A 94 2.34 -12.48 -6.54
CA SER A 94 3.66 -12.58 -7.17
C SER A 94 3.91 -11.49 -8.21
N LEU A 95 2.90 -11.11 -9.01
CA LEU A 95 3.04 -10.06 -10.03
C LEU A 95 2.99 -8.64 -9.43
N THR A 96 2.23 -8.45 -8.35
CA THR A 96 2.00 -7.10 -7.80
C THR A 96 2.89 -6.76 -6.60
N CYS A 97 3.51 -7.75 -5.97
CA CYS A 97 4.40 -7.52 -4.84
C CYS A 97 5.78 -7.07 -5.32
N THR A 98 6.19 -5.90 -4.83
CA THR A 98 7.51 -5.31 -5.11
C THR A 98 8.62 -5.95 -4.27
N ASN A 99 8.29 -6.53 -3.12
CA ASN A 99 9.26 -7.09 -2.19
C ASN A 99 9.59 -8.54 -2.56
N SER A 100 10.84 -8.80 -2.97
CA SER A 100 11.28 -10.14 -3.38
C SER A 100 11.15 -11.18 -2.27
N ILE A 101 11.41 -10.81 -1.01
CA ILE A 101 11.35 -11.72 0.13
C ILE A 101 9.90 -12.18 0.36
N ILE A 102 8.94 -11.25 0.32
CA ILE A 102 7.52 -11.59 0.48
C ILE A 102 7.06 -12.50 -0.66
N ARG A 103 7.55 -12.24 -1.88
CA ARG A 103 7.26 -13.03 -3.06
C ARG A 103 7.77 -14.47 -2.95
N GLU A 104 9.00 -14.64 -2.50
CA GLU A 104 9.60 -15.96 -2.24
C GLU A 104 8.86 -16.71 -1.14
N LEU A 105 8.54 -16.04 -0.02
CA LEU A 105 7.77 -16.64 1.07
C LEU A 105 6.34 -17.02 0.64
N ALA A 106 5.71 -16.22 -0.21
CA ALA A 106 4.40 -16.54 -0.76
C ALA A 106 4.46 -17.75 -1.69
N PHE A 107 5.51 -17.86 -2.50
CA PHE A 107 5.74 -19.02 -3.36
C PHE A 107 5.98 -20.29 -2.53
N ASP A 108 6.84 -20.22 -1.50
CA ASP A 108 7.09 -21.34 -0.59
C ASP A 108 5.81 -21.80 0.12
N ALA A 109 5.00 -20.84 0.59
CA ALA A 109 3.72 -21.13 1.22
C ALA A 109 2.73 -21.76 0.22
N TYR A 110 2.60 -21.19 -0.98
CA TYR A 110 1.77 -21.72 -2.05
C TYR A 110 2.16 -23.16 -2.38
N TYR A 111 3.45 -23.42 -2.63
CA TYR A 111 3.95 -24.75 -2.95
C TYR A 111 3.68 -25.74 -1.81
N ALA A 112 3.94 -25.36 -0.56
CA ALA A 112 3.71 -26.24 0.58
C ALA A 112 2.22 -26.54 0.80
N VAL A 113 1.34 -25.56 0.60
CA VAL A 113 -0.12 -25.74 0.67
C VAL A 113 -0.62 -26.65 -0.45
N SER A 114 -0.20 -26.40 -1.69
CA SER A 114 -0.55 -27.22 -2.84
C SER A 114 -0.08 -28.67 -2.63
N HIS A 115 1.15 -28.86 -2.18
CA HIS A 115 1.68 -30.18 -1.86
C HIS A 115 0.86 -30.86 -0.76
N ALA A 116 0.52 -30.14 0.32
CA ALA A 116 -0.31 -30.67 1.40
C ALA A 116 -1.73 -31.06 0.92
N CYS A 117 -2.30 -30.33 -0.04
CA CYS A 117 -3.60 -30.66 -0.63
C CYS A 117 -3.48 -31.91 -1.51
N THR A 118 -2.44 -32.02 -2.34
CA THR A 118 -2.23 -33.18 -3.23
C THR A 118 -2.00 -34.50 -2.50
N MET A 119 -1.64 -34.47 -1.21
CA MET A 119 -1.51 -35.67 -0.37
C MET A 119 -2.86 -36.41 -0.13
N GLY A 120 -3.99 -35.90 -0.67
CA GLY A 120 -5.14 -36.71 -1.07
C GLY A 120 -5.70 -37.62 0.03
N THR A 121 -5.67 -38.94 -0.19
CA THR A 121 -6.12 -40.01 0.74
C THR A 121 -4.99 -40.59 1.61
N ALA A 122 -3.77 -40.06 1.55
CA ALA A 122 -2.64 -40.57 2.33
C ALA A 122 -2.98 -40.69 3.82
N ASN A 123 -2.31 -41.63 4.50
CA ASN A 123 -2.61 -41.90 5.89
C ASN A 123 -2.34 -40.64 6.74
N ARG A 124 -3.07 -40.51 7.86
CA ARG A 124 -3.03 -39.29 8.69
C ARG A 124 -1.60 -38.97 9.16
N ASP A 125 -0.81 -40.00 9.45
CA ASP A 125 0.56 -39.86 9.93
C ASP A 125 1.53 -39.37 8.85
N GLU A 126 1.30 -39.72 7.58
CA GLU A 126 2.08 -39.24 6.43
C GLU A 126 1.71 -37.81 6.05
N LYS A 127 0.45 -37.42 6.25
CA LYS A 127 -0.03 -36.04 6.01
C LYS A 127 0.40 -35.06 7.07
N ALA A 128 0.54 -35.50 8.33
CA ALA A 128 0.88 -34.65 9.46
C ALA A 128 2.14 -33.79 9.24
N PRO A 129 3.30 -34.34 8.81
CA PRO A 129 4.51 -33.55 8.59
C PRO A 129 4.36 -32.55 7.44
N VAL A 130 3.70 -32.94 6.33
CA VAL A 130 3.51 -32.04 5.18
C VAL A 130 2.60 -30.87 5.53
N ARG A 131 1.51 -31.12 6.26
CA ARG A 131 0.63 -30.04 6.75
C ARG A 131 1.32 -29.15 7.77
N LYS A 132 2.16 -29.71 8.64
CA LYS A 132 2.96 -28.92 9.58
C LYS A 132 3.88 -27.97 8.81
N LYS A 133 4.58 -28.47 7.79
CA LYS A 133 5.43 -27.65 6.92
C LYS A 133 4.65 -26.55 6.20
N ALA A 134 3.45 -26.85 5.70
CA ALA A 134 2.59 -25.85 5.06
C ALA A 134 2.13 -24.75 6.04
N LYS A 135 1.76 -25.13 7.27
CA LYS A 135 1.43 -24.16 8.33
C LYS A 135 2.62 -23.28 8.68
N GLU A 136 3.80 -23.88 8.88
CA GLU A 136 5.03 -23.14 9.17
C GLU A 136 5.39 -22.15 8.06
N ALA A 137 5.20 -22.52 6.79
CA ALA A 137 5.42 -21.62 5.66
C ALA A 137 4.42 -20.45 5.64
N LEU A 138 3.13 -20.72 5.90
CA LEU A 138 2.10 -19.67 6.01
C LEU A 138 2.36 -18.73 7.19
N ASP A 139 2.80 -19.25 8.32
CA ASP A 139 3.07 -18.46 9.51
C ASP A 139 4.34 -17.59 9.33
N LYS A 140 5.36 -18.12 8.64
CA LYS A 140 6.52 -17.31 8.20
C LYS A 140 6.07 -16.18 7.27
N PHE A 141 5.32 -16.48 6.22
CA PHE A 141 4.79 -15.46 5.32
C PHE A 141 3.99 -14.39 6.09
N GLN A 142 3.10 -14.79 6.99
CA GLN A 142 2.31 -13.87 7.81
C GLN A 142 3.19 -12.98 8.69
N GLY A 143 4.24 -13.53 9.30
CA GLY A 143 5.17 -12.75 10.13
C GLY A 143 5.86 -11.64 9.34
N PHE A 144 6.38 -11.95 8.16
CA PHE A 144 7.04 -10.97 7.29
C PHE A 144 6.05 -9.96 6.68
N ALA A 145 4.89 -10.43 6.25
CA ALA A 145 3.83 -9.56 5.74
C ALA A 145 3.37 -8.56 6.81
N ASN A 146 3.21 -8.99 8.05
CA ASN A 146 2.84 -8.12 9.16
C ASN A 146 3.91 -7.05 9.43
N GLU A 147 5.19 -7.43 9.42
CA GLU A 147 6.28 -6.48 9.62
C GLU A 147 6.38 -5.46 8.48
N GLU A 148 6.18 -5.88 7.22
CA GLU A 148 6.09 -4.97 6.08
C GLU A 148 4.93 -3.98 6.24
N LEU A 149 3.72 -4.47 6.51
CA LEU A 149 2.54 -3.63 6.70
C LEU A 149 2.72 -2.66 7.88
N ARG A 150 3.36 -3.09 8.97
CA ARG A 150 3.65 -2.24 10.13
C ARG A 150 4.58 -1.08 9.76
N ARG A 151 5.64 -1.36 9.00
CA ARG A 151 6.58 -0.33 8.52
C ARG A 151 5.91 0.66 7.58
N GLU A 152 5.11 0.16 6.63
CA GLU A 152 4.40 1.01 5.69
C GLU A 152 3.36 1.90 6.37
N LYS A 153 2.61 1.35 7.33
CA LYS A 153 1.66 2.12 8.14
C LYS A 153 2.36 3.24 8.91
N ALA A 154 3.47 2.93 9.59
CA ALA A 154 4.26 3.94 10.29
C ALA A 154 4.79 5.04 9.34
N ALA A 155 5.20 4.68 8.12
CA ALA A 155 5.64 5.66 7.12
C ALA A 155 4.49 6.58 6.67
N ILE A 156 3.29 6.03 6.46
CA ILE A 156 2.09 6.82 6.11
C ILE A 156 1.73 7.78 7.25
N ASP A 157 1.77 7.31 8.50
CA ASP A 157 1.45 8.12 9.68
C ASP A 157 2.44 9.30 9.84
N VAL A 158 3.75 9.06 9.68
CA VAL A 158 4.77 10.14 9.72
C VAL A 158 4.56 11.16 8.60
N MET A 159 4.17 10.74 7.40
CA MET A 159 3.90 11.66 6.30
C MET A 159 2.65 12.52 6.54
N SER A 160 1.65 11.94 7.22
CA SER A 160 0.43 12.60 7.68
C SER A 160 0.74 13.67 8.74
N ASP A 161 1.56 13.34 9.74
CA ASP A 161 1.95 14.28 10.80
C ASP A 161 2.80 15.45 10.29
N LYS A 162 3.71 15.20 9.34
CA LYS A 162 4.44 16.30 8.67
C LYS A 162 3.51 17.18 7.83
N SER A 163 2.34 16.70 7.44
CA SER A 163 1.33 17.48 6.72
C SER A 163 0.56 18.37 7.70
N SER A 164 0.18 17.85 8.87
CA SER A 164 -0.54 18.62 9.90
C SER A 164 0.33 19.72 10.51
N PHE A 165 1.62 19.47 10.72
CA PHE A 165 2.56 20.47 11.25
C PHE A 165 2.78 21.65 10.29
N CYS A 166 2.89 21.39 8.98
CA CYS A 166 3.00 22.45 7.97
C CYS A 166 1.73 23.29 7.83
N THR A 167 0.54 22.72 8.09
CA THR A 167 -0.71 23.48 8.12
C THR A 167 -0.87 24.31 9.39
N PHE A 168 -0.30 23.86 10.53
CA PHE A 168 -0.35 24.59 11.80
C PHE A 168 0.49 25.87 11.76
N TRP A 169 1.70 25.82 11.20
CA TRP A 169 2.60 26.99 11.08
C TRP A 169 2.17 28.05 10.05
N LYS A 170 1.13 27.77 9.25
CA LYS A 170 0.60 28.68 8.24
C LYS A 170 -0.70 29.38 8.66
N ARG A 171 -1.22 29.07 9.85
CA ARG A 171 -2.42 29.67 10.41
C ARG A 171 -2.03 30.78 11.38
#